data_AF-A0A5C5ZT88-F1
#
_entry.id   AF-A0A5C5ZT88-F1
#
_cell.length_a   1.000
_cell.length_b   1.000
_cell.length_c   1.000
_cell.angle_alpha   90.00
_cell.angle_beta   90.00
_cell.angle_gamma   90.00
#
_symmetry.space_group_name_H-M   'P 1'
#
loop_
_entity.id
_entity.type
_entity.pdbx_description
1 polymer ?
#
loop_
_entity_poly.entity_id
_entity_poly.type
_entity_poly.pdbx_seq_one_letter_code
_entity_poly.pdbx_strand_id
1 'polypeptide(L)'
;MSNTSNKPVQEVRDGGLRVAIFRNVPKQEGDRPRYSGKLTRSYRDAQGEWRDTEYLSGTEFLRAARLMEKAYDAELDQRAADKGEAPEPTV
;
A
#
# COMPACT_ATOMS: atom_id res chain seq x y z
N MET A 1 -17.07 9.52 14.83
CA MET A 1 -15.86 8.75 14.47
C MET A 1 -15.88 8.55 12.96
N SER A 2 -15.37 9.51 12.18
CA SER A 2 -15.42 9.43 10.72
C SER A 2 -14.39 8.42 10.24
N ASN A 3 -14.86 7.20 9.99
CA ASN A 3 -14.06 6.12 9.42
C ASN A 3 -13.93 6.38 7.92
N THR A 4 -13.15 7.40 7.55
CA THR A 4 -12.75 7.60 6.15
C THR A 4 -11.88 6.41 5.82
N SER A 5 -12.47 5.38 5.21
CA SER A 5 -11.77 4.21 4.69
C SER A 5 -10.62 4.72 3.84
N ASN A 6 -9.41 4.67 4.38
CA ASN A 6 -8.24 5.19 3.71
C ASN A 6 -7.99 4.23 2.55
N LYS A 7 -8.41 4.60 1.34
CA LYS A 7 -8.27 3.74 0.17
C LYS A 7 -6.79 3.66 -0.19
N PRO A 8 -6.31 2.52 -0.69
CA PRO A 8 -4.96 2.46 -1.20
C PRO A 8 -4.80 3.41 -2.38
N VAL A 9 -3.70 4.16 -2.40
CA VAL A 9 -3.31 5.00 -3.54
C VAL A 9 -2.77 4.18 -4.69
N GLN A 10 -2.23 3.00 -4.39
CA GLN A 10 -1.73 2.05 -5.38
C GLN A 10 -1.75 0.63 -4.80
N GLU A 11 -1.92 -0.36 -5.68
CA GLU A 11 -1.74 -1.77 -5.33
C GLU A 11 -0.76 -2.41 -6.31
N VAL A 12 0.15 -3.23 -5.79
CA VAL A 12 0.97 -4.15 -6.60
C VAL A 12 0.58 -5.59 -6.27
N ARG A 13 0.56 -6.46 -7.29
CA ARG A 13 0.06 -7.84 -7.15
C ARG A 13 1.00 -8.88 -7.78
N ASP A 14 1.00 -10.07 -7.20
CA ASP A 14 1.57 -11.30 -7.76
C ASP A 14 0.65 -12.49 -7.41
N GLY A 15 -0.25 -12.82 -8.34
CA GLY A 15 -1.28 -13.84 -8.12
C GLY A 15 -2.18 -13.51 -6.94
N GLY A 16 -2.23 -14.40 -5.95
CA GLY A 16 -2.97 -14.19 -4.70
C GLY A 16 -2.32 -13.18 -3.75
N LEU A 17 -1.06 -12.78 -3.96
CA LEU A 17 -0.38 -11.79 -3.11
C LEU A 17 -0.66 -10.37 -3.60
N ARG A 18 -0.84 -9.45 -2.65
CA ARG A 18 -1.06 -8.03 -2.89
C ARG A 18 -0.32 -7.20 -1.85
N VAL A 19 0.33 -6.12 -2.26
CA VAL A 19 0.69 -5.01 -1.35
C VAL A 19 -0.15 -3.79 -1.70
N ALA A 20 -0.97 -3.36 -0.75
CA ALA A 20 -1.75 -2.13 -0.85
C ALA A 20 -0.97 -0.98 -0.20
N ILE A 21 -0.71 0.09 -0.94
CA ILE A 21 0.03 1.27 -0.50
C ILE A 21 -0.98 2.35 -0.14
N PHE A 22 -0.86 2.91 1.06
CA PHE A 22 -1.73 3.97 1.58
C PHE A 22 -0.93 5.25 1.75
N ARG A 23 -1.55 6.38 1.43
CA ARG A 23 -1.02 7.72 1.68
C ARG A 23 -1.84 8.38 2.78
N ASN A 24 -1.18 8.76 3.86
CA ASN A 24 -1.79 9.48 4.96
C ASN A 24 -1.53 10.98 4.78
N VAL A 25 -2.62 11.74 4.71
CA VAL A 25 -2.56 13.21 4.68
C VAL A 25 -2.03 13.70 6.05
N PRO A 26 -1.03 14.59 6.06
CA PRO A 26 -0.50 15.13 7.29
C PRO A 26 -1.56 15.95 8.04
N LYS A 27 -1.49 15.94 9.38
CA LYS A 27 -2.43 16.67 10.24
C LYS A 27 -1.99 18.12 10.50
N GLN A 28 -0.72 18.42 10.29
CA GLN A 28 -0.12 19.74 10.49
C GLN A 28 0.35 20.28 9.15
N GLU A 29 0.18 21.58 8.97
CA GLU A 29 0.64 22.28 7.78
C GLU A 29 2.18 22.29 7.73
N GLY A 30 2.74 21.92 6.58
CA GLY A 30 4.19 21.76 6.38
C GLY A 30 4.73 20.35 6.60
N ASP A 31 3.97 19.43 7.18
CA ASP A 31 4.37 18.02 7.28
C ASP A 31 4.29 17.32 5.92
N ARG A 32 5.18 16.35 5.69
CA ARG A 32 5.15 15.51 4.49
C ARG A 32 4.14 14.36 4.64
N PRO A 33 3.48 13.95 3.54
CA PRO A 33 2.64 12.75 3.51
C PRO A 33 3.42 11.51 3.98
N ARG A 34 2.76 10.66 4.76
CA ARG A 34 3.32 9.38 5.22
C ARG A 34 2.71 8.24 4.42
N TYR A 35 3.56 7.31 4.01
CA TYR A 35 3.14 6.12 3.28
C TYR A 35 3.23 4.89 4.18
N SER A 36 2.35 3.92 3.93
CA SER A 36 2.38 2.61 4.59
C SER A 36 1.91 1.53 3.61
N GLY A 37 2.50 0.35 3.67
CA GLY A 37 2.10 -0.81 2.87
C GLY A 37 1.40 -1.88 3.71
N LYS A 38 0.41 -2.58 3.13
CA LYS A 38 -0.20 -3.79 3.69
C LYS A 38 -0.06 -4.96 2.72
N LEU A 39 0.74 -5.96 3.08
CA LEU A 39 0.84 -7.23 2.37
C LEU A 39 -0.31 -8.15 2.78
N THR A 40 -1.07 -8.65 1.81
CA THR A 40 -2.10 -9.68 2.02
C THR A 40 -1.99 -10.79 0.99
N ARG A 41 -2.41 -11.99 1.39
CA ARG A 41 -2.65 -13.14 0.52
C ARG A 41 -4.14 -13.42 0.44
N SER A 42 -4.67 -13.57 -0.77
CA SER A 42 -6.03 -14.05 -1.01
C SER A 42 -6.06 -15.57 -1.20
N TYR A 43 -7.05 -16.22 -0.59
CA TYR A 43 -7.27 -17.67 -0.68
C TYR A 43 -8.77 -17.97 -0.67
N ARG A 44 -9.16 -19.17 -1.11
CA ARG A 44 -10.54 -19.66 -0.95
C ARG A 44 -10.64 -20.50 0.32
N ASP A 45 -11.65 -20.22 1.14
CA ASP A 45 -11.96 -21.03 2.32
C ASP A 45 -12.73 -22.33 1.95
N ALA A 46 -13.10 -23.10 2.97
CA ALA A 46 -13.79 -24.37 2.79
C ALA A 46 -15.19 -24.23 2.16
N GLN A 47 -15.78 -23.03 2.22
CA GLN A 47 -17.06 -22.69 1.61
C GLN A 47 -16.88 -22.17 0.18
N GLY A 48 -15.64 -22.04 -0.29
CA GLY A 48 -15.29 -21.52 -1.59
C GLY A 48 -15.27 -19.99 -1.66
N GLU A 49 -15.42 -19.30 -0.52
CA GLU A 49 -15.43 -17.84 -0.46
C GLU A 49 -14.00 -17.30 -0.45
N TRP A 50 -13.79 -16.18 -1.14
CA TRP A 50 -12.50 -15.49 -1.12
C TRP A 50 -12.28 -14.79 0.21
N ARG A 51 -11.12 -15.03 0.81
CA ARG A 51 -10.66 -14.44 2.07
C ARG A 51 -9.25 -13.89 1.89
N ASP A 52 -8.93 -12.86 2.65
CA ASP A 52 -7.57 -12.31 2.74
C ASP A 52 -6.93 -12.72 4.08
N THR A 53 -5.62 -12.91 4.07
CA THR A 53 -4.83 -13.25 5.26
C THR A 53 -3.44 -12.62 5.20
N GLU A 54 -2.81 -12.46 6.36
CA GLU A 54 -1.43 -11.98 6.52
C GLU A 54 -0.45 -13.15 6.67
N TYR A 55 -0.95 -14.38 6.80
CA TYR A 55 -0.15 -15.59 6.87
C TYR A 55 0.32 -16.03 5.47
N LEU A 56 1.62 -16.16 5.31
CA LEU A 56 2.26 -16.66 4.10
C LEU A 56 2.66 -18.12 4.27
N SER A 57 2.65 -18.88 3.19
CA SER A 57 3.22 -20.23 3.11
C SER A 57 4.68 -20.18 2.62
N GLY A 58 5.40 -21.29 2.79
CA GLY A 58 6.81 -21.38 2.38
C GLY A 58 7.05 -21.10 0.89
N THR A 59 6.07 -21.38 0.02
CA THR A 59 6.15 -21.11 -1.42
C THR A 59 5.94 -19.63 -1.76
N GLU A 60 5.53 -18.82 -0.79
CA GLU A 60 5.16 -17.41 -0.98
C GLU A 60 6.21 -16.45 -0.47
N PHE A 61 7.14 -16.88 0.40
CA PHE A 61 8.11 -15.97 1.01
C PHE A 61 8.94 -15.18 0.00
N LEU A 62 9.53 -15.84 -1.01
CA LEU A 62 10.35 -15.14 -2.02
C LEU A 62 9.50 -14.28 -2.97
N ARG A 63 8.26 -14.70 -3.24
CA ARG A 63 7.33 -13.92 -4.06
C ARG A 63 6.88 -12.66 -3.32
N ALA A 64 6.58 -12.79 -2.04
CA ALA A 64 6.26 -11.67 -1.15
C ALA A 64 7.45 -10.71 -1.04
N ALA A 65 8.68 -11.20 -0.88
CA ALA A 65 9.87 -10.35 -0.85
C ALA A 65 10.01 -9.52 -2.14
N ARG A 66 9.93 -10.18 -3.30
CA ARG A 66 9.97 -9.49 -4.60
C ARG A 66 8.80 -8.52 -4.79
N LEU A 67 7.61 -8.86 -4.27
CA LEU A 67 6.46 -7.97 -4.33
C LEU A 67 6.63 -6.73 -3.44
N MET A 68 7.27 -6.87 -2.28
CA MET A 68 7.62 -5.76 -1.40
C MET A 68 8.67 -4.83 -2.02
N GLU A 69 9.65 -5.37 -2.76
CA GLU A 69 10.58 -4.55 -3.55
C GLU A 69 9.83 -3.69 -4.58
N LYS A 70 8.93 -4.30 -5.37
CA LYS A 70 8.09 -3.56 -6.32
C LYS A 70 7.20 -2.52 -5.65
N ALA A 71 6.70 -2.82 -4.45
CA ALA A 71 5.89 -1.88 -3.68
C ALA A 71 6.72 -0.68 -3.20
N TYR A 72 7.98 -0.92 -2.84
CA TYR A 72 8.92 0.13 -2.47
C TYR A 72 9.20 1.06 -3.65
N ASP A 73 9.48 0.51 -4.83
CA ASP A 73 9.69 1.32 -6.04
C ASP A 73 8.44 2.16 -6.36
N ALA A 74 7.26 1.56 -6.30
CA ALA A 74 5.99 2.26 -6.49
C ALA A 74 5.77 3.38 -5.45
N GLU A 75 6.13 3.15 -4.19
CA GLU A 75 6.05 4.19 -3.15
C GLU A 75 7.02 5.35 -3.43
N LEU A 76 8.23 5.08 -3.94
CA LEU A 76 9.17 6.14 -4.34
C LEU A 76 8.60 7.01 -5.46
N ASP A 77 7.93 6.42 -6.44
CA ASP A 77 7.26 7.15 -7.52
C ASP A 77 6.14 8.06 -6.96
N GLN A 78 5.34 7.55 -6.03
CA GLN A 78 4.31 8.35 -5.35
C GLN A 78 4.92 9.53 -4.58
N ARG A 79 6.04 9.30 -3.88
CA ARG A 79 6.76 10.36 -3.14
C ARG A 79 7.40 11.38 -4.08
N ALA A 80 7.83 10.97 -5.26
CA ALA A 80 8.38 11.87 -6.27
C ALA A 80 7.27 12.77 -6.85
N ALA A 81 6.10 12.21 -7.14
CA ALA A 81 4.93 12.97 -7.57
C ALA A 81 4.52 14.03 -6.52
N ASP A 82 4.45 13.63 -5.24
CA ASP A 82 4.16 14.52 -4.12
C ASP A 82 5.17 15.67 -3.95
N LYS A 83 6.44 15.46 -4.33
CA LYS A 83 7.47 16.52 -4.28
C LYS A 83 7.37 17.49 -5.45
N GLY A 84 6.90 17.02 -6.61
CA GLY A 84 6.65 17.87 -7.78
C GLY A 84 5.47 18.82 -7.58
N GLU A 85 4.56 18.44 -6.67
CA GLU A 85 3.42 19.24 -6.20
C GLU A 85 3.85 20.05 -4.95
N ALA A 86 4.79 20.98 -5.11
CA ALA A 86 5.16 21.90 -4.04
C ALA A 86 3.96 22.78 -3.67
N PRO A 87 3.71 23.06 -2.36
CA PRO A 87 2.63 23.93 -1.95
C PRO A 87 2.86 25.32 -2.55
N GLU A 88 1.82 25.91 -3.17
CA GLU A 88 1.91 27.29 -3.64
C GLU A 88 2.37 28.21 -2.51
N PRO A 89 3.32 29.13 -2.75
CA PRO A 89 3.71 30.08 -1.74
C PRO A 89 2.53 30.99 -1.43
N THR A 90 2.02 30.91 -0.20
CA THR A 90 1.00 31.82 0.31
C THR A 90 1.58 33.25 0.33
N VAL A 91 0.98 34.14 -0.46
CA VAL A 91 1.33 35.56 -0.59
C VAL A 91 0.83 36.37 0.62
#